data_AF-A0A7S2EHD8-F1
#
_entry.id   AF-A0A7S2EHD8-F1
#
_cell.length_a   1.000
_cell.length_b   1.000
_cell.length_c   1.000
_cell.angle_alpha   90.00
_cell.angle_beta   90.00
_cell.angle_gamma   90.00
#
_symmetry.space_group_name_H-M   'P 1'
#
loop_
_entity.id
_entity.type
_entity.pdbx_description
1 polymer ?
#
loop_
_entity_poly.entity_id
_entity_poly.type
_entity_poly.pdbx_seq_one_letter_code
_entity_poly.pdbx_strand_id
1 'polypeptide(L)'
;LDGDSRLNIANDVLEGRFYRLLLPNRFDCDETPRQQGAVRPANTARGASVPTYLGAEEVTGNEEDECPICLGANTASDAGVLPCGHGFCEGCILDWSRAHGSPFPCPICRTSCRL
;
A
#
# COMPACT_ATOMS: atom_id res chain seq x y z
N LEU A 1 -27.85 -9.48 8.63
CA LEU A 1 -26.83 -9.21 7.60
C LEU A 1 -27.47 -9.63 6.30
N ASP A 2 -28.28 -8.72 5.79
CA ASP A 2 -29.29 -9.06 4.81
C ASP A 2 -28.64 -8.87 3.44
N GLY A 3 -28.84 -9.83 2.54
CA GLY A 3 -28.10 -9.99 1.28
C GLY A 3 -28.14 -8.81 0.30
N ASP A 4 -28.83 -7.73 0.64
CA ASP A 4 -29.08 -6.56 -0.20
C ASP A 4 -27.86 -5.61 -0.29
N SER A 5 -26.96 -5.56 0.69
CA SER A 5 -25.84 -4.60 0.69
C SER A 5 -24.78 -4.88 -0.39
N ARG A 6 -24.58 -6.16 -0.77
CA ARG A 6 -23.62 -6.56 -1.82
C ARG A 6 -24.18 -6.44 -3.23
N LEU A 7 -25.49 -6.64 -3.41
CA LEU A 7 -26.19 -6.48 -4.70
C LEU A 7 -26.22 -5.01 -5.16
N ASN A 8 -26.15 -4.07 -4.23
CA ASN A 8 -26.24 -2.66 -4.57
C ASN A 8 -24.98 -2.10 -5.27
N ILE A 9 -23.77 -2.66 -5.05
CA ILE A 9 -22.51 -2.08 -5.59
C ILE A 9 -22.42 -2.29 -7.09
N ALA A 10 -22.65 -3.53 -7.53
CA ALA A 10 -22.62 -3.87 -8.95
C ALA A 10 -23.63 -3.03 -9.73
N ASN A 11 -24.84 -2.85 -9.18
CA ASN A 11 -25.88 -2.04 -9.82
C ASN A 11 -25.47 -0.56 -9.90
N ASP A 12 -24.89 0.03 -8.84
CA ASP A 12 -24.44 1.43 -8.89
C ASP A 12 -23.32 1.67 -9.93
N VAL A 13 -22.44 0.68 -10.15
CA VAL A 13 -21.40 0.73 -11.20
C VAL A 13 -22.03 0.61 -12.59
N LEU A 14 -22.91 -0.36 -12.80
CA LEU A 14 -23.57 -0.58 -14.09
C LEU A 14 -24.48 0.58 -14.48
N GLU A 15 -25.14 1.20 -13.51
CA GLU A 15 -26.05 2.34 -13.72
C GLU A 15 -25.32 3.70 -13.69
N GLY A 16 -23.99 3.72 -13.60
CA GLY A 16 -23.18 4.95 -13.64
C GLY A 16 -23.37 5.87 -12.43
N ARG A 17 -23.94 5.36 -11.32
CA ARG A 17 -24.20 6.12 -10.09
C ARG A 17 -22.98 6.15 -9.17
N PHE A 18 -21.82 6.53 -9.71
CA PHE A 18 -20.54 6.50 -8.98
C PHE A 18 -20.53 7.36 -7.72
N TYR A 19 -21.33 8.44 -7.69
CA TYR A 19 -21.48 9.30 -6.50
C TYR A 19 -21.97 8.54 -5.27
N ARG A 20 -22.71 7.45 -5.46
CA ARG A 20 -23.20 6.59 -4.36
C ARG A 20 -22.08 5.75 -3.76
N LEU A 21 -20.99 5.51 -4.50
CA LEU A 21 -19.80 4.82 -4.01
C LEU A 21 -19.02 5.66 -2.99
N LEU A 22 -19.16 6.98 -3.05
CA LEU A 22 -18.50 7.91 -2.13
C LEU A 22 -19.30 8.13 -0.83
N LEU A 23 -20.52 7.59 -0.73
CA LEU A 23 -21.34 7.76 0.47
C LEU A 23 -20.73 6.99 1.66
N PRO A 24 -20.82 7.54 2.89
CA PRO A 24 -20.33 6.88 4.09
C PRO A 24 -20.99 5.51 4.28
N ASN A 25 -20.22 4.51 4.73
CA ASN A 25 -20.67 3.14 4.98
C ASN A 25 -21.11 2.34 3.75
N ARG A 26 -20.78 2.81 2.54
CA ARG A 26 -21.12 2.09 1.31
C ARG A 26 -20.32 0.80 1.12
N PHE A 27 -19.09 0.79 1.61
CA PHE A 27 -18.13 -0.31 1.55
C PHE A 27 -17.83 -0.89 2.93
N ASP A 28 -18.50 -0.40 3.97
CA ASP A 28 -18.30 -0.91 5.32
C ASP A 28 -18.89 -2.31 5.35
N CYS A 29 -18.00 -3.29 5.34
CA CYS A 29 -18.35 -4.63 5.73
C CYS A 29 -18.83 -4.52 7.18
N ASP A 30 -19.97 -5.14 7.52
CA ASP A 30 -20.37 -5.27 8.92
C ASP A 30 -19.13 -5.70 9.71
N GLU A 31 -18.81 -4.99 10.79
CA GLU A 31 -17.69 -5.29 11.68
C GLU A 31 -17.94 -6.63 12.39
N THR A 32 -17.94 -7.72 11.64
CA THR A 32 -17.80 -9.05 12.21
C THR A 32 -16.39 -9.11 12.77
N PRO A 33 -16.20 -9.51 14.05
CA PRO A 33 -14.87 -9.75 14.59
C PRO A 33 -14.13 -10.61 13.59
N ARG A 34 -12.95 -10.15 13.16
CA ARG A 34 -12.08 -10.93 12.28
C ARG A 34 -11.89 -12.28 12.99
N GLN A 35 -12.58 -13.32 12.53
CA GLN A 35 -12.47 -14.63 13.14
C GLN A 35 -10.99 -14.93 13.12
N GLN A 36 -10.39 -15.08 14.29
CA GLN A 36 -9.01 -15.48 14.45
C GLN A 36 -8.92 -16.95 14.03
N GLY A 37 -9.26 -17.23 12.77
CA GLY A 37 -8.96 -18.47 12.11
C GLY A 37 -7.45 -18.54 12.06
N ALA A 38 -6.90 -19.59 12.67
CA ALA A 38 -5.49 -19.89 12.66
C ALA A 38 -4.91 -19.59 11.27
N VAL A 39 -3.91 -18.70 11.23
CA VAL A 39 -3.13 -18.45 10.02
C VAL A 39 -2.53 -19.78 9.61
N ARG A 40 -3.17 -20.45 8.64
CA ARG A 40 -2.58 -21.61 7.99
C ARG A 40 -1.49 -21.07 7.07
N PRO A 41 -0.24 -21.56 7.14
CA PRO A 41 0.77 -21.14 6.19
C PRO A 41 0.31 -21.49 4.79
N ALA A 42 0.17 -20.47 3.93
CA ALA A 42 -0.21 -20.62 2.54
C ALA A 42 0.98 -21.22 1.77
N ASN A 43 0.95 -22.54 1.60
CA ASN A 43 1.72 -23.25 0.60
C ASN A 43 0.88 -23.27 -0.71
N THR A 44 1.57 -22.87 -1.78
CA THR A 44 1.30 -23.03 -3.23
C THR A 44 0.11 -22.30 -3.90
N ALA A 45 0.54 -21.44 -4.84
CA ALA A 45 0.05 -21.31 -6.21
C ALA A 45 -1.44 -20.95 -6.43
N ARG A 46 -1.68 -19.64 -6.67
CA ARG A 46 -2.29 -19.09 -7.90
C ARG A 46 -2.40 -17.57 -7.76
N GLY A 47 -1.51 -16.87 -8.45
CA GLY A 47 -1.60 -15.43 -8.62
C GLY A 47 -2.85 -15.08 -9.43
N ALA A 48 -3.67 -14.18 -8.89
CA ALA A 48 -4.71 -13.53 -9.67
C ALA A 48 -4.02 -12.50 -10.57
N SER A 49 -4.10 -12.72 -11.88
CA SER A 49 -3.63 -11.77 -12.90
C SER A 49 -4.51 -10.52 -12.88
N VAL A 50 -3.94 -9.38 -12.47
CA VAL A 50 -4.53 -8.05 -12.65
C VAL A 50 -4.28 -7.64 -14.11
N PRO A 51 -5.27 -7.07 -14.83
CA PRO A 51 -5.04 -6.61 -16.20
C PRO A 51 -4.19 -5.34 -16.19
N THR A 52 -3.02 -5.39 -16.83
CA THR A 52 -2.17 -4.23 -17.10
C THR A 52 -2.79 -3.39 -18.21
N TYR A 53 -3.12 -2.13 -17.92
CA TYR A 53 -3.55 -1.16 -18.93
C TYR A 53 -2.30 -0.74 -19.73
N LEU A 54 -2.32 -0.98 -21.05
CA LEU A 54 -1.27 -0.56 -21.97
C LEU A 54 -1.37 0.95 -22.21
N GLY A 55 -0.55 1.71 -21.49
CA GLY A 55 -0.17 3.08 -21.82
C GLY A 55 1.32 3.10 -22.14
N ALA A 56 1.66 3.28 -23.41
CA ALA A 56 3.03 3.35 -23.87
C ALA A 56 3.61 4.74 -23.65
N GLU A 57 4.46 4.88 -22.63
CA GLU A 57 5.60 5.79 -22.64
C GLU A 57 6.80 5.02 -22.05
N GLU A 58 7.92 4.97 -22.78
CA GLU A 58 9.13 4.28 -22.37
C GLU A 58 9.79 5.02 -21.22
N VAL A 59 9.40 4.71 -19.99
CA VAL A 59 10.13 5.12 -18.79
C VAL A 59 11.19 4.05 -18.52
N THR A 60 12.38 4.24 -19.08
CA THR A 60 13.59 3.55 -18.60
C THR A 60 14.02 4.20 -17.28
N GLY A 61 13.22 4.01 -16.25
CA GLY A 61 13.58 4.26 -14.87
C GLY A 61 13.13 3.02 -14.13
N ASN A 62 14.07 2.22 -13.63
CA ASN A 62 13.70 1.17 -12.69
C ASN A 62 12.95 1.87 -11.55
N GLU A 63 11.66 1.57 -11.40
CA GLU A 63 10.85 1.99 -10.24
C GLU A 63 11.48 1.50 -8.91
N GLU A 64 12.43 0.58 -9.02
CA GLU A 64 13.28 0.04 -7.95
C GLU A 64 14.25 1.09 -7.35
N ASP A 65 14.48 2.20 -8.04
CA ASP A 65 15.42 3.26 -7.64
C ASP A 65 14.72 4.57 -7.26
N GLU A 66 13.44 4.56 -6.86
CA GLU A 66 12.71 5.76 -6.42
C GLU A 66 12.49 5.79 -4.90
N CYS A 67 12.68 6.96 -4.29
CA CYS A 67 12.39 7.13 -2.86
C CYS A 67 10.87 7.25 -2.63
N PRO A 68 10.24 6.39 -1.81
CA PRO A 68 8.79 6.39 -1.60
C PRO A 68 8.27 7.58 -0.78
N ILE A 69 9.16 8.44 -0.27
CA ILE A 69 8.79 9.66 0.49
C ILE A 69 8.72 10.87 -0.44
N CYS A 70 9.77 11.12 -1.22
CA CYS A 70 9.85 12.30 -2.08
C CYS A 70 9.54 12.02 -3.55
N LEU A 71 9.38 10.75 -3.93
CA LEU A 71 9.17 10.30 -5.31
C LEU A 71 10.28 10.75 -6.27
N GLY A 72 11.49 10.95 -5.72
CA GLY A 72 12.68 11.35 -6.46
C GLY A 72 13.64 10.18 -6.66
N ALA A 73 14.56 10.34 -7.60
CA ALA A 73 15.60 9.35 -7.88
C ALA A 73 16.44 9.08 -6.62
N ASN A 74 16.55 7.80 -6.27
CA ASN A 74 17.33 7.27 -5.19
C ASN A 74 18.70 6.86 -5.75
N THR A 75 19.57 7.84 -5.95
CA THR A 75 20.96 7.57 -6.31
C THR A 75 21.60 6.67 -5.26
N ALA A 76 22.29 5.60 -5.67
CA ALA A 76 22.91 4.65 -4.74
C ALA A 76 23.88 5.30 -3.74
N SER A 77 24.40 6.49 -4.06
CA SER A 77 25.22 7.33 -3.19
C SER A 77 24.45 8.01 -2.04
N ASP A 78 23.14 8.16 -2.16
CA ASP A 78 22.27 8.90 -1.24
C ASP A 78 21.20 7.98 -0.62
N ALA A 79 21.39 6.66 -0.67
CA ALA A 79 20.41 5.67 -0.21
C ALA A 79 20.65 5.29 1.26
N GLY A 80 19.73 5.68 2.15
CA GLY A 80 19.66 5.17 3.52
C GLY A 80 18.84 3.89 3.59
N VAL A 81 19.51 2.74 3.77
CA VAL A 81 18.84 1.45 3.98
C VAL A 81 18.63 1.21 5.47
N LEU A 82 17.38 1.07 5.89
CA LEU A 82 17.03 0.75 7.27
C LEU A 82 17.36 -0.71 7.62
N PRO A 83 17.52 -1.07 8.91
CA PRO A 83 17.76 -2.46 9.33
C PRO A 83 16.63 -3.43 8.96
N CYS A 84 15.43 -2.92 8.64
CA CYS A 84 14.33 -3.73 8.11
C CYS A 84 14.44 -4.04 6.60
N GLY A 85 15.47 -3.53 5.92
CA GLY A 85 15.74 -3.78 4.50
C GLY A 85 15.07 -2.79 3.53
N HIS A 86 14.34 -1.79 4.03
CA HIS A 86 13.70 -0.77 3.19
C HIS A 86 14.62 0.44 2.97
N GLY A 87 14.70 0.90 1.72
CA GLY A 87 15.56 2.01 1.29
C GLY A 87 14.80 3.31 1.06
N PHE A 88 15.47 4.43 1.32
CA PHE A 88 14.97 5.79 1.13
C PHE A 88 16.13 6.72 0.76
N CYS A 89 15.81 7.93 0.32
CA CYS A 89 16.81 8.99 0.19
C CYS A 89 17.32 9.38 1.59
N GLU A 90 18.62 9.64 1.75
CA GLU A 90 19.26 9.91 3.04
C GLU A 90 18.58 11.10 3.74
N GLY A 91 18.35 12.19 3.00
CA GLY A 91 17.64 13.37 3.53
C GLY A 91 16.24 13.02 4.04
N CYS A 92 15.49 12.24 3.27
CA CYS A 92 14.13 11.84 3.58
C CYS A 92 14.06 11.04 4.89
N ILE A 93 14.97 10.07 5.05
CA ILE A 93 14.95 9.20 6.23
C ILE A 93 15.55 9.87 7.46
N LEU A 94 16.54 10.75 7.28
CA LEU A 94 17.07 11.57 8.38
C LEU A 94 16.00 12.50 8.93
N ASP A 95 15.27 13.22 8.07
CA ASP A 95 14.21 14.12 8.52
C ASP A 95 13.06 13.37 9.18
N TRP A 96 12.70 12.21 8.65
CA TRP A 96 11.75 11.30 9.28
C TRP A 96 12.19 10.88 10.69
N SER A 97 13.47 10.50 10.85
CA SER A 97 14.02 10.08 12.14
C SER A 97 14.05 11.22 13.16
N ARG A 98 14.32 12.46 12.72
CA ARG A 98 14.32 13.66 13.57
C ARG A 98 12.92 13.99 14.06
N ALA A 99 11.91 13.85 13.20
CA ALA A 99 10.52 14.12 13.56
C ALA A 99 9.95 13.10 14.56
N HIS A 100 10.41 11.83 14.51
CA HIS A 100 9.86 10.74 15.32
C HIS A 100 10.74 10.32 16.51
N GLY A 101 11.99 10.78 16.57
CA GLY A 101 12.94 10.40 17.61
C GLY A 101 13.55 9.00 17.40
N SER A 102 14.49 8.62 18.27
CA SER A 102 15.13 7.30 18.20
C SER A 102 14.63 6.40 19.35
N PRO A 103 14.07 5.20 19.06
CA PRO A 103 13.82 4.63 17.74
C PRO A 103 12.56 5.16 17.05
N PHE A 104 12.52 5.13 15.71
CA PHE A 104 11.37 5.56 14.89
C PHE A 104 10.76 4.40 14.08
N PRO A 105 9.47 4.47 13.68
CA PRO A 105 8.85 3.45 12.84
C PRO A 105 9.27 3.59 11.36
N CYS A 106 9.57 2.48 10.69
CA CYS A 106 9.77 2.46 9.24
C CYS A 106 8.49 2.92 8.49
N PRO A 107 8.59 3.83 7.50
CA PRO A 107 7.44 4.27 6.70
C PRO A 107 6.70 3.15 5.95
N ILE A 108 7.40 2.07 5.59
CA ILE A 108 6.85 0.96 4.80
C ILE A 108 6.26 -0.13 5.71
N CYS A 109 7.07 -0.70 6.61
CA CYS A 109 6.67 -1.86 7.41
C CYS A 109 6.37 -1.57 8.88
N ARG A 110 6.58 -0.32 9.34
CA ARG A 110 6.38 0.12 10.74
C ARG A 110 7.25 -0.59 11.78
N THR A 111 8.22 -1.41 11.37
CA THR A 111 9.22 -1.98 12.27
C THR A 111 10.02 -0.85 12.91
N SER A 112 10.31 -0.97 14.20
CA SER A 112 11.14 -0.01 14.95
C SER A 112 12.57 -0.03 14.40
N CYS A 113 13.04 1.11 13.90
CA CYS A 113 14.33 1.29 13.26
C CYS A 113 15.16 2.34 13.98
N ARG A 114 16.48 2.23 13.79
CA ARG A 114 17.49 3.24 14.13
C ARG A 114 18.38 3.39 12.89
N LEU A 115 18.70 4.63 12.51
CA LEU A 115 19.68 4.93 11.46
C LEU A 115 21.10 4.64 11.95
#